data_AF-A0A380BBA8-F1
#
_entry.id   AF-A0A380BBA8-F1
#
_cell.length_a   1.000
_cell.length_b   1.000
_cell.length_c   1.000
_cell.angle_alpha   90.00
_cell.angle_beta   90.00
_cell.angle_gamma   90.00
#
_symmetry.space_group_name_H-M   'P 1'
#
loop_
_entity.id
_entity.type
_entity.pdbx_description
1 polymer ?
#
loop_
_entity_poly.entity_id
_entity_poly.type
_entity_poly.pdbx_seq_one_letter_code
_entity_poly.pdbx_strand_id
1 'polypeptide(L)' 'MDKKRPFTERDRKDAEGPFMDNPEHLKTDKESIYDMHEDMKTVDPIPLEDLKMEEREEKVHRDSKNRSSSQDKFPGS' A
#
# COMPACT_ATOMS: atom_id res chain seq x y z
N MET A 1 23.77 0.64 27.01
CA MET A 1 22.48 0.42 26.32
C MET A 1 22.38 1.44 25.22
N ASP A 2 22.90 1.12 24.04
CA ASP A 2 22.81 1.97 22.87
C ASP A 2 21.34 2.02 22.42
N LYS A 3 20.69 3.15 22.66
CA LYS A 3 19.32 3.40 22.20
C LYS A 3 19.37 3.53 20.68
N LYS A 4 19.17 2.42 19.96
CA LYS A 4 19.03 2.46 18.51
C LYS A 4 17.83 3.34 18.16
N ARG A 5 18.04 4.28 17.24
CA ARG A 5 16.98 5.18 16.75
C ARG A 5 15.89 4.34 16.05
N PRO A 6 14.60 4.69 16.17
CA PRO A 6 13.54 3.98 15.48
C PRO A 6 13.72 4.13 13.97
N PHE A 7 13.51 3.04 13.24
CA PHE A 7 13.50 3.03 11.78
C PHE A 7 12.31 3.87 11.31
N THR A 8 12.58 4.86 10.45
CA THR A 8 11.56 5.74 9.87
C THR A 8 11.44 5.52 8.39
N GLU A 9 10.39 6.06 7.78
CA GLU A 9 10.17 5.98 6.33
C GLU A 9 11.36 6.53 5.52
N ARG A 10 12.14 7.47 6.06
CA ARG A 10 13.35 8.02 5.41
C ARG A 10 14.51 7.04 5.33
N ASP A 11 14.52 6.02 6.18
CA ASP A 11 15.55 4.99 6.22
C ASP A 11 15.22 3.83 5.26
N ARG A 12 14.02 3.84 4.67
CA ARG A 12 13.56 2.85 3.69
C ARG A 12 14.17 3.19 2.33
N LYS A 13 14.67 2.17 1.63
CA LYS A 13 15.28 2.33 0.31
C LYS A 13 14.24 2.74 -0.74
N ASP A 14 14.71 3.41 -1.78
CA ASP A 14 13.87 3.77 -2.93
C ASP A 14 13.55 2.53 -3.78
N ALA A 15 12.33 2.45 -4.31
CA ALA A 15 11.93 1.35 -5.19
C ALA A 15 12.56 1.50 -6.58
N GLU A 16 12.98 0.39 -7.17
CA GLU A 16 13.54 0.37 -8.53
C GLU A 16 12.46 0.38 -9.64
N GLY A 17 11.17 0.25 -9.27
CA GLY A 17 10.03 0.11 -10.18
C GLY A 17 9.05 1.30 -10.19
N PRO A 18 8.00 1.25 -11.03
CA PRO A 18 6.94 2.25 -11.04
C PRO A 18 6.27 2.42 -9.66
N PHE A 19 5.85 3.65 -9.32
CA PHE A 19 5.29 4.01 -8.00
C PHE A 19 4.04 3.24 -7.54
N MET A 20 3.45 2.39 -8.39
CA MET A 20 2.27 1.57 -8.11
C MET A 20 2.52 0.08 -8.32
N ASP A 21 3.71 -0.29 -8.77
CA ASP A 21 4.07 -1.68 -9.09
C ASP A 21 4.64 -2.36 -7.84
N ASN A 22 3.90 -2.29 -6.75
CA ASN A 22 4.23 -2.90 -5.48
C ASN A 22 3.09 -3.83 -5.04
N PRO A 23 3.40 -4.94 -4.34
CA PRO A 23 2.40 -5.94 -3.98
C PRO A 23 1.28 -5.41 -3.06
N GLU A 24 1.53 -4.31 -2.35
CA GLU A 24 0.57 -3.59 -1.49
C GLU A 24 -0.29 -2.54 -2.24
N HIS A 25 -0.04 -2.33 -3.53
CA HIS A 25 -0.67 -1.31 -4.39
C HIS A 25 -0.65 0.11 -3.78
N LEU A 26 0.35 0.44 -2.97
CA LEU A 26 0.53 1.77 -2.42
C LEU A 26 1.21 2.68 -3.43
N LYS A 27 0.73 3.92 -3.57
CA LYS A 27 1.44 4.96 -4.33
C LYS A 27 2.68 5.41 -3.53
N THR A 28 3.79 4.72 -3.68
CA THR A 28 5.03 4.95 -2.91
C THR A 28 6.26 4.97 -3.83
N ASP A 29 7.25 5.77 -3.47
CA ASP A 29 8.57 5.85 -4.11
C ASP A 29 9.60 4.90 -3.48
N LYS A 30 9.19 4.16 -2.44
CA LYS A 30 10.07 3.31 -1.62
C LYS A 30 9.79 1.84 -1.81
N GLU A 31 10.79 1.02 -1.47
CA GLU A 31 10.66 -0.44 -1.42
C GLU A 31 9.41 -0.86 -0.63
N SER A 32 8.77 -1.91 -1.15
CA SER A 32 7.59 -2.53 -0.55
C SER A 32 7.87 -2.95 0.89
N ILE A 33 6.88 -2.80 1.77
CA ILE A 33 7.00 -3.24 3.16
C ILE A 33 7.29 -4.74 3.24
N TYR A 34 6.73 -5.51 2.31
CA TYR A 34 6.89 -6.96 2.23
C TYR A 34 8.28 -7.41 1.76
N ASP A 35 9.01 -6.56 1.04
CA ASP A 35 10.36 -6.89 0.56
C ASP A 35 11.46 -6.62 1.60
N MET A 36 11.15 -5.82 2.63
CA MET A 36 12.10 -5.51 3.71
C MET A 36 12.43 -6.73 4.58
N HIS A 37 11.53 -7.72 4.64
CA HIS A 37 11.65 -8.89 5.51
C HIS A 37 11.48 -10.19 4.73
N GLU A 38 12.42 -11.12 4.86
CA GLU A 38 12.44 -12.40 4.13
C GLU A 38 11.23 -13.30 4.42
N ASP A 39 10.70 -13.26 5.65
CA ASP A 39 9.51 -14.03 6.04
C ASP A 39 8.26 -13.53 5.33
N MET A 40 8.13 -12.21 5.16
CA MET A 40 7.00 -11.56 4.50
C MET A 40 6.92 -11.84 3.00
N LYS A 41 8.02 -12.21 2.34
CA LYS A 41 8.03 -12.60 0.91
C LYS A 41 7.22 -13.85 0.58
N THR A 42 6.91 -14.65 1.60
CA THR A 42 6.14 -15.89 1.43
C THR A 42 4.66 -15.72 1.72
N VAL A 43 4.25 -14.55 2.22
CA VAL A 43 2.88 -14.27 2.63
C VAL A 43 2.17 -13.54 1.49
N ASP A 44 0.90 -13.90 1.27
CA ASP A 44 0.07 -13.18 0.32
C ASP A 44 -0.04 -11.70 0.72
N PRO A 45 0.26 -10.77 -0.20
CA PRO A 45 0.22 -9.37 0.11
C PRO A 45 -1.22 -8.86 0.21
N ILE A 46 -1.41 -7.85 1.05
CA ILE A 46 -2.71 -7.23 1.28
C ILE A 46 -2.76 -5.91 0.51
N PRO A 47 -3.79 -5.66 -0.32
CA PRO A 47 -3.92 -4.39 -1.04
C PRO A 47 -4.38 -3.28 -0.08
N LEU A 48 -3.44 -2.45 0.38
CA LEU A 48 -3.68 -1.46 1.43
C LEU A 48 -4.46 -0.24 0.95
N GLU A 49 -4.25 0.22 -0.30
CA GLU A 49 -5.03 1.34 -0.85
C GLU A 49 -6.52 1.00 -0.97
N ASP A 50 -6.83 -0.25 -1.31
CA ASP A 50 -8.22 -0.72 -1.41
C ASP A 50 -8.89 -0.75 -0.05
N LEU A 51 -8.26 -1.37 0.95
CA LEU A 51 -8.78 -1.40 2.32
C LEU A 51 -8.99 0.01 2.88
N LYS A 52 -8.05 0.92 2.64
CA LYS A 52 -8.14 2.32 3.08
C LYS A 52 -9.25 3.07 2.36
N MET A 53 -9.58 2.69 1.12
CA MET A 53 -10.72 3.25 0.40
C MET A 53 -12.03 2.72 0.98
N GLU A 54 -12.13 1.41 1.21
CA GLU A 54 -13.30 0.78 1.81
C GLU A 54 -13.59 1.34 3.20
N GLU A 55 -12.59 1.46 4.08
CA GLU A 55 -12.77 2.06 5.42
C GLU A 55 -13.25 3.52 5.33
N ARG A 56 -12.75 4.27 4.34
CA ARG A 56 -13.20 5.65 4.10
C ARG A 56 -14.64 5.69 3.60
N GLU A 57 -15.05 4.81 2.71
CA GLU A 57 -16.46 4.70 2.25
C GLU A 57 -17.38 4.24 3.39
N GLU A 58 -16.95 3.28 4.21
CA GLU A 58 -17.69 2.77 5.37
C GLU A 58 -17.94 3.86 6.41
N LYS A 59 -16.93 4.68 6.74
CA LYS A 59 -17.08 5.84 7.62
C LYS A 59 -18.11 6.84 7.12
N VAL A 60 -18.31 6.91 5.80
CA VAL A 60 -19.25 7.84 5.18
C VAL A 60 -20.66 7.25 5.06
N HIS A 61 -20.87 5.95 5.38
CA HIS A 61 -22.11 5.20 5.70
C HIS A 61 -23.33 5.29 4.75
N ARG A 62 -23.43 6.34 3.94
CA ARG A 62 -24.53 6.75 3.05
C ARG A 62 -24.06 7.16 1.66
N ASP A 63 -22.79 7.52 1.48
CA ASP A 63 -22.23 7.64 0.12
C ASP A 63 -21.94 6.23 -0.39
N SER A 64 -22.82 5.79 -1.30
CA SER A 64 -22.70 4.57 -2.09
C SER A 64 -21.30 4.44 -2.69
N LYS A 65 -20.83 3.19 -2.82
CA LYS A 65 -19.57 2.70 -3.41
C LYS A 65 -19.20 3.32 -4.77
N ASN A 66 -19.05 4.63 -4.84
CA ASN A 66 -18.93 5.41 -6.07
C ASN A 66 -17.51 5.30 -6.63
N ARG A 67 -16.53 4.91 -5.80
CA ARG A 67 -15.14 4.69 -6.23
C ARG A 67 -14.80 3.23 -6.51
N SER A 68 -15.66 2.28 -6.14
CA SER A 68 -15.48 0.86 -6.46
C SER A 68 -15.40 0.59 -7.97
N SER A 69 -16.05 1.43 -8.80
CA SER A 69 -16.01 1.37 -10.27
C SER A 69 -15.16 2.48 -10.91
N SER A 70 -14.28 3.14 -10.16
CA SER A 70 -13.42 4.18 -10.72
C SER A 70 -12.36 3.59 -11.66
N GLN A 71 -12.06 4.34 -12.72
CA GLN A 71 -11.12 3.98 -13.79
C GLN A 71 -9.70 3.66 -13.26
N ASP A 72 -9.33 4.21 -12.10
CA ASP A 72 -8.08 3.89 -11.40
C ASP A 72 -8.00 2.41 -10.96
N LYS A 73 -9.12 1.75 -10.62
CA LYS A 73 -9.13 0.33 -10.22
C LYS A 73 -9.24 -0.61 -11.42
N PHE A 74 -9.86 -0.16 -12.51
CA PHE A 74 -10.08 -0.95 -13.73
C PHE A 74 -9.64 -0.15 -14.98
N PRO A 75 -8.33 -0.09 -15.27
CA PRO A 75 -7.85 0.47 -16.52
C PRO A 75 -8.08 -0.55 -17.66
N GLY A 76 -9.28 -0.54 -18.26
CA GLY A 76 -9.57 -1.27 -19.49
C GLY A 76 -10.79 -2.20 -19.41
N SER A 77 -11.89 -1.75 -20.01
CA SER A 77 -12.90 -2.60 -20.64
C SER A 77 -12.59 -2.76 -22.12
#